data_AF-A0A2G3E907-F1
#
_entry.id   AF-A0A2G3E907-F1
#
_cell.length_a   1.000
_cell.length_b   1.000
_cell.length_c   1.000
_cell.angle_alpha   90.00
_cell.angle_beta   90.00
_cell.angle_gamma   90.00
#
_symmetry.space_group_name_H-M   'P 1'
#
loop_
_entity.id
_entity.type
_entity.pdbx_description
1 polymer ?
#
loop_
_entity_poly.entity_id
_entity_poly.type
_entity_poly.pdbx_seq_one_letter_code
_entity_poly.pdbx_strand_id
1 'polypeptide(L)'
;MLHMFSCYYYFKSSAVSHDGGLLSAYGSSILFTLSEIKQLINDPQNAFFIILTNVGFPIIAYVVCCRTKRKNKTIEIRGFNQAWLMYLISYSEKIFLTESGDRATHGNYAWGSYFFCSVLHIVALSEMIKLYKIGLIRKKVMYGTVSIFVLEVISGVSYFIYSVNGGEFIL
;
A
#
# COMPACT_ATOMS: atom_id res chain seq x y z
N MET A 1 10.18 6.87 -7.90
CA MET A 1 10.08 6.06 -9.14
C MET A 1 9.25 4.78 -8.96
N LEU A 2 8.79 4.40 -7.76
CA LEU A 2 8.16 3.08 -7.51
C LEU A 2 6.72 3.14 -6.96
N HIS A 3 6.31 4.26 -6.36
CA HIS A 3 4.88 4.67 -6.33
C HIS A 3 4.33 5.03 -7.73
N MET A 4 5.23 5.14 -8.71
CA MET A 4 5.02 5.60 -10.08
C MET A 4 4.12 4.68 -10.92
N PHE A 5 3.93 3.42 -10.50
CA PHE A 5 3.27 2.40 -11.33
C PHE A 5 1.91 1.92 -10.82
N SER A 6 1.63 1.97 -9.52
CA SER A 6 0.34 1.48 -8.99
C SER A 6 -0.83 2.40 -9.33
N CYS A 7 -0.58 3.70 -9.57
CA CYS A 7 -1.59 4.63 -10.10
C CYS A 7 -1.66 4.59 -11.65
N TYR A 8 -0.53 4.48 -12.35
CA TYR A 8 -0.45 4.38 -13.82
C TYR A 8 -1.16 3.17 -14.42
N TYR A 9 -1.10 2.04 -13.73
CA TYR A 9 -1.69 0.84 -14.28
C TYR A 9 -3.18 0.71 -13.95
N TYR A 10 -3.65 1.37 -12.89
CA TYR A 10 -5.08 1.45 -12.58
C TYR A 10 -5.81 2.26 -13.66
N PHE A 11 -5.31 3.45 -13.99
CA PHE A 11 -5.93 4.31 -14.99
C PHE A 11 -5.70 3.82 -16.42
N LYS A 12 -4.52 3.25 -16.76
CA LYS A 12 -4.33 2.55 -18.04
C LYS A 12 -5.20 1.29 -18.18
N SER A 13 -5.44 0.52 -17.10
CA SER A 13 -6.41 -0.58 -17.13
C SER A 13 -7.85 -0.08 -17.34
N SER A 14 -8.21 1.07 -16.76
CA SER A 14 -9.51 1.73 -16.98
C SER A 14 -9.62 2.35 -18.37
N ALA A 15 -8.51 2.74 -19.00
CA ALA A 15 -8.46 3.27 -20.37
C ALA A 15 -8.42 2.16 -21.44
N VAL A 16 -7.89 0.97 -21.15
CA VAL A 16 -7.84 -0.16 -22.11
C VAL A 16 -9.19 -0.92 -22.17
N SER A 17 -10.10 -0.71 -21.23
CA SER A 17 -11.50 -1.14 -21.35
C SER A 17 -12.35 -0.22 -22.25
N HIS A 18 -11.80 0.23 -23.38
CA HIS A 18 -12.50 0.95 -24.44
C HIS A 18 -13.40 0.04 -25.30
N ASP A 19 -14.11 -0.90 -24.68
CA ASP A 19 -15.37 -1.46 -25.22
C ASP A 19 -16.59 -0.70 -24.63
N GLY A 20 -16.38 0.56 -24.22
CA GLY A 20 -17.36 1.44 -23.57
C GLY A 20 -18.51 1.91 -24.47
N GLY A 21 -18.58 1.48 -25.73
CA GLY A 21 -19.69 1.82 -26.62
C GLY A 21 -21.01 1.09 -26.31
N LEU A 22 -20.95 -0.06 -25.63
CA LEU A 22 -22.13 -0.93 -25.37
C LEU A 22 -22.55 -1.01 -23.90
N LEU A 23 -21.71 -0.53 -22.97
CA LEU A 23 -21.95 -0.65 -21.52
C LEU A 23 -22.52 0.61 -20.86
N SER A 24 -22.58 1.75 -21.56
CA SER A 24 -23.21 2.98 -21.00
C SER A 24 -24.73 2.88 -20.85
N ALA A 25 -25.36 1.82 -21.38
CA ALA A 25 -26.78 1.54 -21.24
C ALA A 25 -27.15 0.82 -19.93
N TYR A 26 -26.17 0.27 -19.20
CA TYR A 26 -26.38 -0.42 -17.93
C TYR A 26 -25.80 0.42 -16.79
N GLY A 27 -26.62 0.77 -15.79
CA GLY A 27 -26.22 1.61 -14.66
C GLY A 27 -24.98 1.11 -13.90
N SER A 28 -24.39 1.99 -13.08
CA SER A 28 -23.16 1.69 -12.33
C SER A 28 -23.29 0.41 -11.49
N SER A 29 -22.33 -0.51 -11.65
CA SER A 29 -22.27 -1.76 -10.88
C SER A 29 -20.86 -2.08 -10.40
N ILE A 30 -20.76 -2.98 -9.42
CA ILE A 30 -19.49 -3.49 -8.87
C ILE A 30 -19.15 -4.78 -9.61
N LEU A 31 -17.92 -4.88 -10.12
CA LEU A 31 -17.44 -6.01 -10.88
C LEU A 31 -16.24 -6.66 -10.21
N PHE A 32 -16.10 -7.98 -10.36
CA PHE A 32 -14.87 -8.68 -10.04
C PHE A 32 -13.85 -8.54 -11.17
N THR A 33 -12.59 -8.27 -10.83
CA THR A 33 -11.49 -8.13 -11.79
C THR A 33 -10.25 -8.92 -11.36
N LEU A 34 -9.38 -9.20 -12.34
CA LEU A 34 -8.05 -9.79 -12.17
C LEU A 34 -6.96 -8.94 -12.85
N SER A 35 -7.29 -7.70 -13.26
CA SER A 35 -6.39 -6.80 -13.98
C SER A 35 -5.09 -6.55 -13.21
N GLU A 36 -5.20 -6.24 -11.91
CA GLU A 36 -4.06 -6.00 -11.01
C GLU A 36 -3.17 -7.25 -10.87
N ILE A 37 -3.77 -8.44 -10.76
CA ILE A 37 -3.01 -9.70 -10.69
C ILE A 37 -2.24 -9.96 -11.99
N LYS A 38 -2.89 -9.74 -13.14
CA LYS A 38 -2.22 -9.89 -14.45
C LYS A 38 -1.02 -8.94 -14.56
N GLN A 39 -1.14 -7.72 -14.07
CA GLN A 39 -0.05 -6.76 -14.07
C GLN A 39 1.09 -7.17 -13.15
N LEU A 40 0.78 -7.63 -11.92
CA LEU A 40 1.79 -8.14 -10.98
C LEU A 40 2.58 -9.32 -11.56
N ILE A 41 1.93 -10.21 -12.32
CA ILE A 41 2.58 -11.35 -12.97
C ILE A 41 3.44 -10.91 -14.14
N ASN A 42 2.96 -9.95 -14.95
CA ASN A 42 3.66 -9.50 -16.14
C ASN A 42 4.87 -8.60 -15.85
N ASP A 43 4.91 -7.96 -14.67
CA ASP A 43 6.01 -7.09 -14.27
C ASP A 43 6.44 -7.31 -12.81
N PRO A 44 7.15 -8.42 -12.54
CA PRO A 44 7.51 -8.82 -11.19
C PRO A 44 8.55 -7.89 -10.54
N GLN A 45 9.40 -7.23 -11.34
CA GLN A 45 10.40 -6.30 -10.82
C GLN A 45 9.73 -5.05 -10.26
N ASN A 46 8.80 -4.46 -11.02
CA ASN A 46 8.04 -3.32 -10.54
C ASN A 46 7.13 -3.70 -9.37
N ALA A 47 6.51 -4.88 -9.39
CA ALA A 47 5.75 -5.40 -8.26
C ALA A 47 6.57 -5.46 -6.96
N PHE A 48 7.79 -6.01 -7.02
CA PHE A 48 8.69 -6.08 -5.86
C PHE A 48 8.98 -4.70 -5.28
N PHE A 49 9.32 -3.75 -6.14
CA PHE A 49 9.64 -2.41 -5.72
C PHE A 49 8.43 -1.64 -5.17
N ILE A 50 7.25 -1.81 -5.75
CA ILE A 50 5.99 -1.25 -5.24
C ILE A 50 5.77 -1.72 -3.80
N ILE A 51 5.87 -3.04 -3.56
CA ILE A 51 5.72 -3.63 -2.23
C ILE A 51 6.78 -3.07 -1.27
N LEU A 52 8.05 -3.03 -1.70
CA LEU A 52 9.15 -2.53 -0.87
C LEU A 52 8.93 -1.07 -0.46
N THR A 53 8.41 -0.22 -1.34
CA THR A 53 8.19 1.20 -1.06
C THR A 53 6.87 1.52 -0.36
N ASN A 54 5.90 0.59 -0.35
CA ASN A 54 4.60 0.77 0.30
C ASN A 54 4.50 0.09 1.66
N VAL A 55 5.17 -1.05 1.86
CA VAL A 55 5.01 -1.83 3.09
C VAL A 55 6.34 -2.35 3.64
N GLY A 56 7.48 -1.88 3.12
CA GLY A 56 8.81 -2.29 3.56
C GLY A 56 9.06 -2.02 5.05
N PHE A 57 8.80 -0.80 5.51
CA PHE A 57 8.90 -0.43 6.91
C PHE A 57 7.93 -1.23 7.80
N PRO A 58 6.61 -1.29 7.54
CA PRO A 58 5.71 -2.13 8.32
C PRO A 58 6.13 -3.59 8.41
N ILE A 59 6.62 -4.19 7.32
CA ILE A 59 7.10 -5.59 7.31
C ILE A 59 8.27 -5.74 8.28
N ILE A 60 9.27 -4.86 8.18
CA ILE A 60 10.47 -4.94 9.01
C ILE A 60 10.14 -4.69 10.49
N ALA A 61 9.32 -3.68 10.77
CA ALA A 61 8.82 -3.40 12.12
C ALA A 61 8.05 -4.61 12.67
N TYR A 62 7.18 -5.23 11.88
CA TYR A 62 6.42 -6.42 12.28
C TYR A 62 7.33 -7.61 12.61
N VAL A 63 8.37 -7.85 11.81
CA VAL A 63 9.38 -8.88 12.09
C VAL A 63 10.11 -8.61 13.40
N VAL A 64 10.48 -7.36 13.67
CA VAL A 64 11.12 -6.97 14.94
C VAL A 64 10.17 -7.20 16.11
N CYS A 65 8.91 -6.77 16.01
CA CYS A 65 7.88 -6.99 17.03
C CYS A 65 7.66 -8.49 17.29
N CYS A 66 7.53 -9.31 16.25
CA CYS A 66 7.36 -10.76 16.38
C CYS A 66 8.57 -11.43 17.06
N ARG A 67 9.79 -11.06 16.66
CA ARG A 67 11.03 -11.56 17.28
C ARG A 67 11.13 -11.16 18.76
N THR A 68 10.68 -9.97 19.09
CA THR A 68 10.72 -9.45 20.47
C THR A 68 9.65 -10.12 21.32
N LYS A 69 8.43 -10.29 20.81
CA LYS A 69 7.33 -11.02 21.48
C LYS A 69 7.68 -12.48 21.74
N ARG A 70 8.38 -13.14 20.82
CA ARG A 70 8.86 -14.51 21.03
C ARG A 70 9.79 -14.63 22.24
N LYS A 71 10.58 -13.60 22.52
CA LYS A 71 11.47 -13.53 23.69
C LYS A 71 10.75 -13.04 24.96
N ASN A 72 9.76 -12.17 24.80
CA ASN A 72 9.02 -11.52 25.88
C ASN A 72 7.51 -11.66 25.64
N LYS A 73 6.88 -12.67 26.27
CA LYS A 73 5.47 -13.00 26.08
C LYS A 73 4.48 -11.92 26.57
N THR A 74 4.95 -10.96 27.35
CA THR A 74 4.16 -9.81 27.85
C THR A 74 3.88 -8.76 26.78
N ILE A 75 4.55 -8.83 25.62
CA ILE A 75 4.31 -7.88 24.53
C ILE A 75 3.04 -8.26 23.78
N GLU A 76 2.06 -7.36 23.86
CA GLU A 76 0.88 -7.41 23.02
C GLU A 76 1.14 -6.71 21.68
N ILE A 77 0.87 -7.42 20.57
CA ILE A 77 0.95 -6.92 19.19
C ILE A 77 -0.42 -6.96 18.49
N ARG A 78 -1.51 -7.08 19.26
CA ARG A 78 -2.87 -7.26 18.73
C ARG A 78 -3.29 -6.12 17.82
N GLY A 79 -3.00 -4.87 18.23
CA GLY A 79 -3.28 -3.69 17.40
C GLY A 79 -2.53 -3.71 16.07
N PHE A 80 -1.27 -4.17 16.07
CA PHE A 80 -0.48 -4.32 14.84
C PHE A 80 -1.07 -5.41 13.92
N ASN A 81 -1.50 -6.55 14.49
CA ASN A 81 -2.18 -7.60 13.72
C ASN A 81 -3.49 -7.11 13.10
N GLN A 82 -4.27 -6.30 13.83
CA GLN A 82 -5.50 -5.71 13.32
C GLN A 82 -5.22 -4.73 12.19
N ALA A 83 -4.21 -3.88 12.32
CA ALA A 83 -3.81 -2.96 11.25
C ALA A 83 -3.39 -3.71 9.98
N TRP A 84 -2.62 -4.80 10.11
CA TRP A 84 -2.29 -5.68 8.98
C TRP A 84 -3.52 -6.29 8.33
N LEU A 85 -4.46 -6.80 9.13
CA LEU A 85 -5.68 -7.40 8.62
C LEU A 85 -6.52 -6.38 7.84
N MET A 86 -6.70 -5.17 8.37
CA MET A 86 -7.43 -4.09 7.69
C MET A 86 -6.75 -3.69 6.38
N TYR A 87 -5.42 -3.55 6.38
CA TYR A 87 -4.67 -3.28 5.16
C TYR A 87 -4.86 -4.40 4.12
N LEU A 88 -4.74 -5.66 4.51
CA LEU A 88 -4.89 -6.81 3.59
C LEU A 88 -6.31 -6.92 3.03
N ILE A 89 -7.34 -6.65 3.84
CA ILE A 89 -8.73 -6.61 3.37
C ILE A 89 -8.88 -5.52 2.30
N SER A 90 -8.49 -4.28 2.60
CA SER A 90 -8.65 -3.19 1.62
C SER A 90 -7.72 -3.29 0.42
N TYR A 91 -6.56 -3.93 0.57
CA TYR A 91 -5.70 -4.26 -0.57
C TYR A 91 -6.33 -5.35 -1.45
N SER A 92 -7.04 -6.30 -0.86
CA SER A 92 -7.79 -7.32 -1.60
C SER A 92 -8.97 -6.69 -2.35
N GLU A 93 -9.68 -5.75 -1.73
CA GLU A 93 -10.74 -4.97 -2.40
C GLU A 93 -10.17 -4.25 -3.63
N LYS A 94 -9.01 -3.58 -3.51
CA LYS A 94 -8.33 -2.95 -4.65
C LYS A 94 -7.99 -3.94 -5.78
N ILE A 95 -7.55 -5.15 -5.43
CA ILE A 95 -7.15 -6.17 -6.42
C ILE A 95 -8.36 -6.75 -7.15
N PHE A 96 -9.42 -7.06 -6.41
CA PHE A 96 -10.52 -7.89 -6.91
C PHE A 96 -11.76 -7.10 -7.32
N LEU A 97 -11.92 -5.84 -6.90
CA LEU A 97 -13.11 -5.05 -7.17
C LEU A 97 -12.82 -3.87 -8.08
N THR A 98 -13.71 -3.65 -9.05
CA THR A 98 -13.72 -2.46 -9.90
C THR A 98 -15.16 -1.97 -10.09
N GLU A 99 -15.32 -0.72 -10.54
CA GLU A 99 -16.62 -0.12 -10.85
C GLU A 99 -16.84 -0.02 -12.36
N SER A 100 -18.10 -0.08 -12.79
CA SER A 100 -18.51 0.13 -14.17
C SER A 100 -19.35 1.40 -14.34
N GLY A 101 -19.55 1.82 -15.60
CA GLY A 101 -20.30 3.02 -15.95
C GLY A 101 -19.59 4.30 -15.49
N ASP A 102 -20.36 5.33 -15.14
CA ASP A 102 -19.85 6.66 -14.76
C ASP A 102 -18.85 6.65 -13.60
N ARG A 103 -18.86 5.59 -12.77
CA ARG A 103 -17.99 5.44 -11.59
C ARG A 103 -16.67 4.73 -11.89
N ALA A 104 -16.47 4.18 -13.09
CA ALA A 104 -15.29 3.38 -13.42
C ALA A 104 -13.96 4.14 -13.25
N THR A 105 -13.97 5.47 -13.34
CA THR A 105 -12.79 6.34 -13.20
C THR A 105 -12.60 6.91 -11.79
N HIS A 106 -13.51 6.62 -10.85
CA HIS A 106 -13.50 7.25 -9.52
C HIS A 106 -12.48 6.60 -8.55
N GLY A 107 -12.03 5.38 -8.85
CA GLY A 107 -11.00 4.70 -8.07
C GLY A 107 -11.40 4.38 -6.63
N ASN A 108 -12.70 4.21 -6.35
CA ASN A 108 -13.24 4.06 -4.99
C ASN A 108 -12.56 2.93 -4.19
N TYR A 109 -12.22 1.82 -4.83
CA TYR A 109 -11.56 0.68 -4.19
C TYR A 109 -10.07 0.89 -3.89
N ALA A 110 -9.42 1.89 -4.49
CA ALA A 110 -8.02 2.20 -4.20
C ALA A 110 -7.87 3.00 -2.90
N TRP A 111 -8.85 3.85 -2.55
CA TRP A 111 -8.80 4.74 -1.37
C TRP A 111 -8.61 3.98 -0.05
N GLY A 112 -9.34 2.89 0.14
CA GLY A 112 -9.23 2.06 1.34
C GLY A 112 -7.80 1.55 1.54
N SER A 113 -7.16 1.08 0.46
CA SER A 113 -5.78 0.59 0.52
C SER A 113 -4.80 1.68 0.94
N TYR A 114 -4.93 2.91 0.44
CA TYR A 114 -4.05 4.03 0.83
C TYR A 114 -4.27 4.47 2.29
N PHE A 115 -5.54 4.54 2.71
CA PHE A 115 -5.88 4.90 4.08
C PHE A 115 -5.32 3.88 5.09
N PHE A 116 -5.60 2.58 4.89
CA PHE A 116 -5.12 1.55 5.82
C PHE A 116 -3.61 1.31 5.71
N CYS A 117 -2.99 1.59 4.56
CA CYS A 117 -1.53 1.64 4.45
C CYS A 117 -0.95 2.72 5.38
N SER A 118 -1.54 3.92 5.39
CA SER A 118 -1.11 5.01 6.28
C SER A 118 -1.29 4.66 7.75
N VAL A 119 -2.44 4.08 8.11
CA VAL A 119 -2.71 3.58 9.47
C VAL A 119 -1.67 2.51 9.88
N LEU A 120 -1.34 1.59 8.98
CA LEU A 120 -0.35 0.55 9.23
C LEU A 120 1.04 1.13 9.54
N HIS A 121 1.47 2.18 8.84
CA HIS A 121 2.73 2.88 9.14
C HIS A 121 2.71 3.55 10.51
N ILE A 122 1.61 4.23 10.87
CA ILE A 122 1.46 4.88 12.18
C ILE A 122 1.56 3.84 13.30
N VAL A 123 0.86 2.70 13.14
CA VAL A 123 0.90 1.60 14.12
C VAL A 123 2.30 0.98 14.20
N ALA A 124 2.94 0.73 13.06
CA ALA A 124 4.31 0.20 13.02
C ALA A 124 5.30 1.13 13.74
N LEU A 125 5.21 2.45 13.51
CA LEU A 125 6.04 3.44 14.18
C LEU A 125 5.77 3.48 15.69
N SER A 126 4.50 3.46 16.09
CA SER A 126 4.10 3.44 17.50
C SER A 126 4.68 2.22 18.24
N GLU A 127 4.57 1.03 17.65
CA GLU A 127 5.13 -0.20 18.23
C GLU A 127 6.67 -0.14 18.33
N MET A 128 7.35 0.37 17.31
CA MET A 128 8.81 0.53 17.34
C MET A 128 9.27 1.51 18.43
N ILE A 129 8.57 2.64 18.58
CA ILE A 129 8.84 3.61 19.66
C ILE A 129 8.60 2.98 21.02
N LYS A 130 7.50 2.24 21.18
CA LYS A 130 7.16 1.54 22.43
C LYS A 130 8.27 0.56 22.81
N LEU A 131 8.68 -0.32 21.90
CA LEU A 131 9.75 -1.31 22.13
C LEU A 131 11.09 -0.65 22.48
N TYR A 132 11.40 0.49 21.87
CA TYR A 132 12.61 1.24 22.16
C TYR A 132 12.57 1.85 23.57
N LYS A 133 11.46 2.49 23.95
CA LYS A 133 11.27 3.13 25.27
C LYS A 133 11.39 2.14 26.42
N ILE A 134 10.87 0.91 26.25
CA ILE A 134 10.97 -0.15 27.27
C ILE A 134 12.30 -0.92 27.22
N GLY A 135 13.24 -0.50 26.37
CA GLY A 135 14.59 -1.07 26.32
C GLY A 135 14.70 -2.45 25.67
N LEU A 136 13.66 -2.91 24.95
CA LEU A 136 13.64 -4.25 24.35
C LEU A 136 14.33 -4.31 22.98
N ILE A 137 14.55 -3.17 22.33
CA ILE A 137 15.34 -3.06 21.10
C ILE A 137 16.50 -2.09 21.27
N ARG A 138 17.63 -2.40 20.61
CA ARG A 138 18.83 -1.56 20.63
C ARG A 138 18.67 -0.34 19.72
N LYS A 139 19.38 0.75 20.02
CA LYS A 139 19.43 1.98 19.19
C LYS A 139 19.68 1.69 17.70
N LYS A 140 20.61 0.77 17.39
CA LYS A 140 20.93 0.39 16.00
C LYS A 140 19.72 -0.19 15.25
N VAL A 141 18.89 -0.99 15.92
CA VAL A 141 17.68 -1.57 15.31
C VAL A 141 16.65 -0.48 15.07
N MET A 142 16.42 0.39 16.07
CA MET A 142 15.49 1.52 15.93
C MET A 142 15.89 2.44 14.77
N TYR A 143 17.15 2.87 14.72
CA TYR A 143 17.65 3.73 13.65
C TYR A 143 17.59 3.04 12.28
N GLY A 144 17.98 1.77 12.19
CA GLY A 144 17.88 1.03 10.93
C GLY A 144 16.45 0.96 10.40
N THR A 145 15.47 0.66 11.25
CA THR A 145 14.06 0.59 10.86
C THR A 145 13.49 1.97 10.52
N VAL A 146 13.83 3.02 11.28
CA VAL A 146 13.39 4.40 10.99
C VAL A 146 14.00 4.93 9.69
N SER A 147 15.24 4.58 9.35
CA SER A 147 15.84 4.98 8.07
C SER A 147 15.03 4.49 6.87
N ILE A 148 14.46 3.28 6.95
CA ILE A 148 13.58 2.75 5.90
C ILE A 148 12.30 3.58 5.79
N PHE A 149 11.67 3.91 6.92
CA PHE A 149 10.50 4.80 6.94
C PHE A 149 10.81 6.16 6.32
N VAL A 150 11.97 6.76 6.65
CA VAL A 150 12.39 8.04 6.07
C VAL A 150 12.58 7.94 4.56
N LEU A 151 13.15 6.84 4.06
CA LEU A 151 13.29 6.59 2.62
C LEU A 151 11.93 6.46 1.92
N GLU A 152 10.96 5.79 2.53
CA GLU A 152 9.59 5.69 2.01
C GLU A 152 8.90 7.07 1.98
N VAL A 153 9.05 7.86 3.03
CA VAL A 153 8.52 9.24 3.08
C VAL A 153 9.15 10.11 1.99
N ILE A 154 10.48 10.06 1.82
CA ILE A 154 11.18 10.79 0.75
C ILE A 154 10.68 10.34 -0.62
N SER A 155 10.46 9.04 -0.82
CA SER A 155 9.91 8.49 -2.06
C SER A 155 8.50 9.05 -2.35
N GLY A 156 7.63 9.09 -1.33
CA GLY A 156 6.28 9.65 -1.44
C GLY A 156 6.27 11.16 -1.70
N VAL A 157 7.12 11.93 -1.01
CA VAL A 157 7.24 13.38 -1.23
C VAL A 157 7.81 13.68 -2.62
N SER A 158 8.82 12.94 -3.06
CA SER A 158 9.38 13.08 -4.41
C SER A 158 8.34 12.82 -5.49
N TYR A 159 7.46 11.82 -5.27
CA TYR A 159 6.34 11.55 -6.15
C TYR A 159 5.35 12.71 -6.17
N PHE A 160 4.94 13.22 -5.01
CA PHE A 160 4.02 14.34 -4.92
C PHE A 160 4.55 15.58 -5.65
N ILE A 161 5.83 15.92 -5.46
CA ILE A 161 6.48 17.04 -6.16
C ILE A 161 6.50 16.81 -7.68
N TYR A 162 6.82 15.60 -8.13
CA TYR A 162 6.78 15.26 -9.56
C TYR A 162 5.38 15.44 -10.15
N SER A 163 4.33 14.98 -9.43
CA SER A 163 2.94 15.13 -9.85
C SER A 163 2.48 16.59 -9.91
N VAL A 164 2.92 17.44 -8.97
CA VAL A 164 2.55 18.87 -8.95
C VAL A 164 3.26 19.65 -10.06
N ASN A 165 4.47 19.27 -10.44
CA ASN A 165 5.27 19.96 -11.46
C ASN A 165 4.83 19.66 -12.91
N GLY A 166 3.65 19.05 -13.11
CA GLY A 166 3.16 18.71 -14.44
C GLY A 166 4.02 17.66 -15.15
N GLY A 167 4.82 16.88 -14.39
CA GLY A 167 5.30 15.61 -14.90
C GLY A 167 4.10 14.86 -15.44
N GLU A 168 4.21 14.32 -16.66
CA GLU A 168 3.10 13.57 -17.26
C GLU A 168 2.52 12.68 -16.19
N PHE A 169 1.20 12.76 -16.01
CA PHE A 169 0.56 11.71 -15.31
C PHE A 169 0.93 10.45 -16.09
N ILE A 170 1.77 9.63 -15.48
CA ILE A 170 1.80 8.22 -15.79
C ILE A 170 0.46 7.77 -15.15
N LEU A 171 -0.62 8.10 -15.87
CA LEU A 171 -2.06 7.83 -15.68
C LEU A 171 -2.34 6.49 -16.35
#